data_AF-A0A2N1U3C7-F1
#
_entry.id   AF-A0A2N1U3C7-F1
#
_cell.length_a   1.000
_cell.length_b   1.000
_cell.length_c   1.000
_cell.angle_alpha   90.00
_cell.angle_beta   90.00
_cell.angle_gamma   90.00
#
_symmetry.space_group_name_H-M   'P 1'
#
loop_
_entity.id
_entity.type
_entity.pdbx_description
1 polymer ?
#
loop_
_entity_poly.entity_id
_entity_poly.type
_entity_poly.pdbx_seq_one_letter_code
_entity_poly.pdbx_strand_id
1 'polypeptide(L)' 'LEEADGDAAFIAKALGDIARAKGMTQVARDAGLSRESLYKTLSGDRIPGFDTVLKIIKALGLKLHAEAGLIPTPSKK' A
#
# COMPACT_ATOMS: atom_id res chain seq x y z
N LEU A 1 -1.38 -13.65 -13.18
CA LEU A 1 -1.22 -12.43 -12.37
C LEU A 1 0.01 -11.75 -12.93
N GLU A 2 -0.16 -10.82 -13.86
CA GLU A 2 0.97 -10.06 -14.42
C GLU A 2 1.71 -9.39 -13.26
N GLU A 3 3.03 -9.49 -13.28
CA GLU A 3 3.92 -8.85 -12.33
C GLU A 3 3.71 -7.33 -12.44
N ALA A 4 2.96 -6.77 -11.48
CA ALA A 4 2.78 -5.34 -11.35
C ALA A 4 4.11 -4.73 -10.89
N ASP A 5 5.00 -4.49 -11.85
CA ASP A 5 6.37 -4.02 -11.72
C ASP A 5 6.44 -2.62 -11.07
N GLY A 6 6.19 -2.56 -9.76
CA GLY A 6 6.14 -1.32 -9.00
C GLY A 6 4.89 -0.46 -9.22
N ASP A 7 3.78 -1.00 -9.74
CA ASP A 7 2.55 -0.22 -9.94
C ASP A 7 1.88 0.13 -8.60
N ALA A 8 2.04 1.38 -8.19
CA ALA A 8 1.44 1.92 -6.97
C ALA A 8 -0.10 1.86 -6.97
N ALA A 9 -0.75 1.93 -8.15
CA ALA A 9 -2.21 1.81 -8.24
C ALA A 9 -2.65 0.37 -7.93
N PHE A 10 -1.90 -0.63 -8.40
CA PHE A 10 -2.14 -2.03 -8.08
C PHE A 10 -2.00 -2.31 -6.58
N ILE A 11 -0.93 -1.79 -5.95
CA ILE A 11 -0.73 -1.90 -4.50
C ILE A 11 -1.90 -1.26 -3.74
N ALA A 12 -2.33 -0.06 -4.16
CA ALA A 12 -3.46 0.63 -3.55
C ALA A 12 -4.75 -0.19 -3.64
N LYS A 13 -5.03 -0.79 -4.80
CA LYS A 13 -6.19 -1.67 -4.99
C LYS A 13 -6.13 -2.90 -4.08
N ALA A 14 -4.98 -3.56 -3.97
CA ALA A 14 -4.79 -4.72 -3.10
C ALA A 14 -5.02 -4.37 -1.62
N LEU A 15 -4.50 -3.23 -1.16
CA LEU A 15 -4.80 -2.71 0.18
C LEU A 15 -6.29 -2.39 0.35
N GLY A 16 -6.96 -1.94 -0.71
CA GLY A 16 -8.42 -1.76 -0.78
C GLY A 16 -9.20 -3.04 -0.53
N ASP A 17 -8.77 -4.14 -1.14
CA ASP A 17 -9.42 -5.45 -0.99
C ASP A 17 -9.28 -5.97 0.46
N ILE A 18 -8.11 -5.79 1.08
CA ILE A 18 -7.88 -6.12 2.50
C ILE A 18 -8.73 -5.21 3.42
N ALA A 19 -8.75 -3.90 3.15
CA ALA A 19 -9.52 -2.94 3.95
C ALA A 19 -11.03 -3.23 3.91
N ARG A 20 -11.55 -3.66 2.75
CA ARG A 20 -12.95 -4.08 2.61
C ARG A 20 -13.26 -5.30 3.47
N ALA A 21 -12.38 -6.28 3.50
CA ALA A 21 -12.55 -7.48 4.33
C ALA A 21 -12.49 -7.17 5.84
N LYS A 22 -11.63 -6.23 6.26
CA LYS A 22 -11.50 -5.81 7.67
C LYS A 22 -12.60 -4.84 8.13
N GLY A 23 -13.18 -4.07 7.21
CA GLY A 23 -14.20 -3.08 7.47
C GLY A 23 -13.70 -1.64 7.26
N MET A 24 -14.15 -1.02 6.16
CA MET A 24 -13.68 0.28 5.70
C MET A 24 -13.79 1.39 6.74
N THR A 25 -14.89 1.43 7.51
CA THR A 25 -15.11 2.46 8.53
C THR A 25 -14.06 2.39 9.64
N GLN A 26 -13.69 1.18 10.07
CA GLN A 26 -12.69 0.99 11.10
C GLN A 26 -11.30 1.40 10.58
N VAL A 27 -10.95 0.93 9.38
CA VAL A 27 -9.66 1.27 8.75
C VAL A 27 -9.50 2.77 8.55
N ALA A 28 -10.54 3.48 8.11
CA ALA A 28 -10.49 4.93 7.94
C ALA A 28 -10.19 5.65 9.26
N ARG A 29 -10.87 5.26 10.35
CA ARG A 29 -10.63 5.82 11.69
C ARG A 29 -9.20 5.55 12.17
N ASP A 30 -8.75 4.31 12.07
CA ASP A 30 -7.43 3.90 12.56
C ASP A 30 -6.29 4.54 11.73
N ALA A 31 -6.52 4.78 10.43
CA ALA A 31 -5.58 5.47 9.56
C ALA A 31 -5.61 7.00 9.72
N GLY A 32 -6.58 7.55 10.46
CA GLY A 32 -6.78 9.00 10.59
C GLY A 32 -7.23 9.66 9.29
N LEU A 33 -7.97 8.94 8.44
CA LEU A 33 -8.44 9.41 7.14
C LEU A 33 -9.96 9.54 7.12
N SER A 34 -10.47 10.47 6.31
CA SER A 34 -11.90 10.46 5.99
C SER A 34 -12.23 9.22 5.17
N ARG A 35 -13.46 8.70 5.30
CA ARG A 35 -13.92 7.56 4.48
C ARG A 35 -13.77 7.85 2.99
N GLU A 36 -14.12 9.05 2.55
CA GLU A 36 -13.98 9.49 1.15
C GLU A 36 -12.51 9.47 0.70
N SER A 37 -11.59 9.99 1.51
CA SER A 37 -10.16 9.96 1.21
C SER A 37 -9.64 8.53 1.11
N LEU A 38 -10.06 7.65 2.02
CA LEU A 38 -9.71 6.23 1.98
C LEU A 38 -10.24 5.56 0.70
N TYR A 39 -11.51 5.78 0.35
CA TYR A 39 -12.10 5.21 -0.88
C TYR A 39 -11.37 5.68 -2.13
N LYS A 40 -11.10 6.99 -2.27
CA LYS A 40 -10.36 7.53 -3.41
C LYS A 40 -8.91 7.01 -3.48
N THR A 41 -8.29 6.79 -2.32
CA THR A 41 -6.92 6.27 -2.24
C THR A 41 -6.88 4.81 -2.70
N LEU A 42 -7.85 4.00 -2.26
CA LEU A 42 -7.87 2.56 -2.49
C LEU A 42 -8.65 2.15 -3.76
N SER A 43 -9.23 3.09 -4.50
CA SER A 43 -9.91 2.82 -5.77
C SER A 43 -8.97 2.52 -6.92
N GLY A 44 -7.69 2.93 -6.81
CA GLY A 44 -6.70 2.82 -7.88
C GLY A 44 -6.74 3.96 -8.90
N ASP A 45 -7.73 4.86 -8.81
CA ASP A 45 -7.88 6.00 -9.74
C ASP A 45 -6.77 7.05 -9.57
N ARG A 46 -6.08 7.03 -8.43
CA ARG A 46 -4.98 7.93 -8.11
C ARG A 46 -3.86 7.18 -7.41
N ILE A 47 -2.64 7.61 -7.67
CA ILE A 47 -1.47 7.13 -6.91
C ILE A 47 -1.52 7.78 -5.52
N PRO A 48 -1.61 6.99 -4.43
CA PRO A 48 -1.58 7.55 -3.10
C PRO A 48 -0.17 8.01 -2.71
N GLY A 49 -0.09 9.04 -1.88
CA GLY A 49 1.16 9.40 -1.23
C GLY A 49 1.67 8.25 -0.36
N PHE A 50 2.99 8.06 -0.31
CA PHE A 50 3.59 6.96 0.44
C PHE A 50 3.27 7.05 1.94
N ASP A 51 3.15 8.26 2.50
CA ASP A 51 2.72 8.50 3.89
C ASP A 51 1.31 7.92 4.15
N THR A 52 0.42 8.04 3.18
CA THR A 52 -0.95 7.56 3.23
C THR A 52 -0.96 6.03 3.18
N VAL A 53 -0.14 5.45 2.31
CA VAL A 53 0.07 4.00 2.25
C VAL A 53 0.54 3.46 3.59
N LEU A 54 1.54 4.08 4.22
CA LEU A 54 2.05 3.65 5.53
C LEU A 54 0.99 3.72 6.64
N LYS A 55 0.17 4.78 6.66
CA LYS A 55 -0.96 4.90 7.61
C LYS A 55 -1.95 3.75 7.43
N ILE A 56 -2.27 3.41 6.19
CA ILE A 56 -3.21 2.32 5.87
C ILE A 56 -2.62 0.97 6.24
N ILE A 57 -1.36 0.69 5.90
CA ILE A 57 -0.63 -0.53 6.30
C ILE A 57 -0.71 -0.70 7.82
N LYS A 58 -0.43 0.36 8.60
CA LYS A 58 -0.53 0.34 10.06
C LYS A 58 -1.95 0.08 10.56
N ALA A 59 -2.96 0.76 9.99
CA ALA A 59 -4.37 0.57 10.34
C ALA A 59 -4.87 -0.86 10.03
N LEU A 60 -4.34 -1.48 8.99
CA LEU A 60 -4.62 -2.87 8.66
C LEU A 60 -3.93 -3.86 9.61
N GLY A 61 -2.94 -3.42 10.40
CA GLY A 61 -2.14 -4.26 11.29
C GLY A 61 -0.97 -4.94 10.57
N LEU A 62 -0.60 -4.43 9.39
CA LEU A 62 0.50 -4.93 8.57
C LEU A 62 1.81 -4.22 8.96
N LYS A 63 2.94 -4.85 8.62
CA LYS A 63 4.28 -4.27 8.77
C LYS A 63 4.95 -4.23 7.40
N LEU A 64 5.39 -3.05 6.98
CA LEU A 64 6.24 -2.90 5.81
C LEU A 64 7.68 -3.22 6.21
N HIS A 65 8.31 -4.13 5.48
CA HIS A 65 9.72 -4.47 5.64
C HIS A 65 10.42 -4.30 4.30
N ALA A 66 11.60 -3.69 4.32
CA ALA A 66 12.49 -3.61 3.17
C ALA A 66 13.78 -4.33 3.52
N GLU A 67 14.29 -5.11 2.56
CA GLU A 67 15.56 -5.81 2.67
C GLU A 67 16.55 -5.26 1.66
N ALA A 68 17.84 -5.38 1.96
CA ALA A 68 18.88 -5.02 1.00
C ALA A 68 18.85 -6.00 -0.17
N GLY A 69 18.42 -5.53 -1.35
CA GLY A 69 18.62 -6.26 -2.58
C GLY A 69 20.12 -6.31 -2.86
N LEU A 70 20.74 -7.47 -2.70
CA LEU A 70 22.11 -7.69 -3.15
C LEU A 70 22.16 -7.41 -4.65
N ILE A 71 22.64 -6.24 -5.05
CA ILE A 71 23.13 -6.02 -6.42
C ILE A 71 24.54 -6.60 -6.41
N PRO A 72 24.80 -7.79 -6.98
CA PRO A 72 26.16 -8.29 -7.08
C PRO A 72 26.98 -7.24 -7.84
N THR A 73 27.97 -6.67 -7.17
CA THR A 73 28.91 -5.75 -7.81
C THR A 73 29.62 -6.55 -8.91
N PRO A 74 29.67 -6.07 -10.16
CA PRO A 74 30.42 -6.78 -11.19
C PRO A 74 31.87 -6.89 -10.73
N SER A 75 32.30 -8.12 -10.44
CA SER A 75 33.66 -8.43 -10.06
C SER A 75 34.58 -7.96 -11.19
N LYS A 76 35.48 -7.02 -10.90
CA LYS A 76 36.54 -6.60 -11.83
C LYS A 76 37.39 -7.84 -12.13
N LYS A 77 37.30 -8.35 -13.37
CA LYS A 77 38.37 -9.16 -13.95
C LYS A 77 39.58 -8.29 -14.23
#